data_AF-A5KT99-F1
#
_entry.id   AF-A5KT99-F1
#
_cell.length_a   1.000
_cell.length_b   1.000
_cell.length_c   1.000
_cell.angle_alpha   90.00
_cell.angle_beta   90.00
_cell.angle_gamma   90.00
#
_symmetry.space_group_name_H-M   'P 1'
#
loop_
_entity.id
_entity.type
_entity.pdbx_description
1 polymer ?
#
loop_
_entity_poly.entity_id
_entity_poly.type
_entity_poly.pdbx_seq_one_letter_code
_entity_poly.pdbx_strand_id
1 'polypeptide(L)'
;LSPEERKKQINYRDARFNKTYDGIWQNVGKCVFCDLRDKYIIYEKNGVALTIILFAYIDGHLMIIPRRHVVSPKELTSLEWETIRKFMYIAKKIIKQVHGIKGVQFVQKDGLDAQSTVGHVHYHGIPFDAPDLNVWNYRKLQHTPLENAQLYKSLGKKLEDIAKKYDEKYAEAEKTIDSLAVDWADLAFGNKKPLNSLRATFIAAPREISERRFTSLVKTYLPKSNIILGLAKEDFIDGFEGQPQFKTLQRETIEKIINKVNAASPKYKIYTLRYFQRETSYIFEKLDFQKVVLINGSWHRAFHTRGEYYVLANRHTPYEMVSPFVDEAEAKTYEQQMEKQIKIPENGKILSETEMLATSKIASKKSFDYSFQTGVALGKKTKKGYKLLETSYNRVVPYQTYAMHFGASREKNFSPPNDLNHYDAVHAEVEMIVKAGKQRASLKGTTLFINLLPCPSCARMFAETDIEEFVYSIDHSSGYAIDLLEKAGKKVRRIVK
;
A
#
# COMPACT_ATOMS: atom_id res chain seq x y z
N LEU A 1 25.65 -16.39 21.29
CA LEU A 1 25.20 -15.72 22.53
C LEU A 1 26.39 -15.64 23.48
N SER A 2 26.59 -14.52 24.18
CA SER A 2 27.57 -14.44 25.26
C SER A 2 27.23 -15.47 26.37
N PRO A 3 28.18 -15.88 27.22
CA PRO A 3 27.91 -16.78 28.32
C PRO A 3 26.77 -16.28 29.23
N GLU A 4 26.74 -14.98 29.49
CA GLU A 4 25.68 -14.30 30.26
C GLU A 4 24.31 -14.39 29.58
N GLU A 5 24.25 -14.10 28.27
CA GLU A 5 23.00 -14.18 27.53
C GLU A 5 22.50 -15.62 27.41
N ARG A 6 23.40 -16.61 27.30
CA ARG A 6 23.04 -18.04 27.33
C ARG A 6 22.43 -18.43 28.67
N LYS A 7 23.06 -18.03 29.79
CA LYS A 7 22.52 -18.26 31.14
C LYS A 7 21.13 -17.63 31.30
N LYS A 8 20.94 -16.42 30.75
CA LYS A 8 19.65 -15.72 30.75
C LYS A 8 18.57 -16.45 29.95
N GLN A 9 18.89 -16.98 28.76
CA GLN A 9 17.93 -17.78 27.98
C GLN A 9 17.54 -19.08 28.72
N ILE A 10 18.50 -19.75 29.36
CA ILE A 10 18.23 -20.95 30.18
C ILE A 10 17.29 -20.61 31.33
N ASN A 11 17.54 -19.49 32.02
CA ASN A 11 16.66 -19.03 33.08
C ASN A 11 15.24 -18.73 32.58
N TYR A 12 15.09 -18.13 31.39
CA TYR A 12 13.76 -17.88 30.79
C TYR A 12 13.00 -19.18 30.51
N ARG A 13 13.68 -20.18 29.95
CA ARG A 13 13.12 -21.52 29.70
C ARG A 13 12.68 -22.22 30.99
N ASP A 14 13.53 -22.21 32.02
CA ASP A 14 13.35 -23.07 33.19
C ASP A 14 12.58 -22.39 34.36
N ALA A 15 12.30 -21.09 34.28
CA ALA A 15 11.75 -20.33 35.41
C ALA A 15 10.41 -20.86 35.94
N ARG A 16 9.52 -21.34 35.05
CA ARG A 16 8.23 -21.93 35.47
C ARG A 16 8.41 -23.29 36.11
N PHE A 17 9.30 -24.12 35.55
CA PHE A 17 9.61 -25.44 36.08
C PHE A 17 10.24 -25.36 37.47
N ASN A 18 11.17 -24.41 37.65
CA ASN A 18 11.87 -24.18 38.91
C ASN A 18 11.08 -23.31 39.91
N LYS A 19 9.84 -22.92 39.59
CA LYS A 19 8.98 -22.04 40.41
C LYS A 19 9.63 -20.69 40.78
N THR A 20 10.56 -20.21 39.96
CA THR A 20 11.22 -18.91 40.16
C THR A 20 10.51 -17.77 39.43
N TYR A 21 9.54 -18.08 38.54
CA TYR A 21 8.78 -17.10 37.78
C TYR A 21 8.08 -16.04 38.65
N ASP A 22 7.48 -16.43 39.77
CA ASP A 22 6.72 -15.52 40.62
C ASP A 22 7.60 -14.42 41.24
N GLY A 23 8.91 -14.68 41.40
CA GLY A 23 9.89 -13.70 41.87
C GLY A 23 10.50 -12.81 40.78
N ILE A 24 10.17 -13.04 39.50
CA ILE A 24 10.68 -12.26 38.35
C ILE A 24 9.86 -10.97 38.12
N TRP A 25 8.77 -10.78 38.88
CA TRP A 25 7.96 -9.56 38.87
C TRP A 25 8.73 -8.36 39.43
N GLN A 26 9.39 -7.61 38.55
CA GLN A 26 9.90 -6.28 38.87
C GLN A 26 9.00 -5.22 38.24
N ASN A 27 8.41 -4.38 39.10
CA ASN A 27 7.81 -3.11 38.71
C ASN A 27 8.89 -2.17 38.16
N VAL A 28 9.28 -2.38 36.91
CA VAL A 28 9.79 -1.29 36.09
C VAL A 28 8.58 -0.44 35.74
N GLY A 29 8.61 0.86 36.02
CA GLY A 29 7.53 1.81 35.69
C GLY A 29 7.31 2.02 34.17
N LYS A 30 7.62 1.01 33.35
CA LYS A 30 7.49 0.96 31.90
C LYS A 30 6.84 -0.37 31.51
N CYS A 31 5.89 -0.30 30.58
CA CYS A 31 5.20 -1.48 30.05
C CYS A 31 6.17 -2.38 29.27
N VAL A 32 6.30 -3.64 29.70
CA VAL A 32 7.20 -4.64 29.08
C VAL A 32 6.83 -5.01 27.64
N PHE A 33 5.59 -4.73 27.21
CA PHE A 33 5.11 -4.99 25.84
C PHE A 33 5.19 -3.77 24.92
N CYS A 34 5.37 -2.57 25.47
CA CYS A 34 5.71 -1.41 24.62
C CYS A 34 7.17 -1.45 24.17
N ASP A 35 8.03 -2.05 24.98
CA ASP A 35 9.46 -2.24 24.72
C ASP A 35 9.78 -3.69 24.31
N LEU A 36 8.98 -4.22 23.37
CA LEU A 36 9.22 -5.55 22.81
C LEU A 36 10.59 -5.58 22.11
N ARG A 37 11.40 -6.57 22.47
CA ARG A 37 12.71 -6.77 21.85
C ARG A 37 12.55 -7.41 20.48
N ASP A 38 12.98 -6.71 19.44
CA ASP A 38 12.85 -7.12 18.03
C ASP A 38 13.35 -8.53 17.75
N LYS A 39 14.40 -8.99 18.46
CA LYS A 39 14.98 -10.33 18.30
C LYS A 39 14.03 -11.51 18.57
N TYR A 40 12.89 -11.27 19.22
CA TYR A 40 11.87 -12.30 19.48
C TYR A 40 10.62 -12.15 18.62
N ILE A 41 10.51 -11.05 17.86
CA ILE A 41 9.40 -10.82 16.94
C ILE A 41 9.62 -11.68 15.70
N ILE A 42 8.64 -12.54 15.41
CA ILE A 42 8.66 -13.45 14.26
C ILE A 42 8.09 -12.74 13.03
N TYR A 43 7.01 -11.98 13.23
CA TYR A 43 6.30 -11.30 12.16
C TYR A 43 5.55 -10.09 12.70
N GLU A 44 5.50 -9.01 11.93
CA GLU A 44 4.78 -7.79 12.32
C GLU A 44 4.02 -7.24 11.10
N LYS A 45 2.78 -6.79 11.33
CA LYS A 45 1.95 -6.18 10.30
C LYS A 45 0.91 -5.26 10.94
N ASN A 46 0.58 -4.15 10.28
CA ASN A 46 -0.48 -3.23 10.71
C ASN A 46 -0.40 -2.79 12.18
N GLY A 47 0.81 -2.62 12.72
CA GLY A 47 1.01 -2.26 14.13
C GLY A 47 0.71 -3.37 15.14
N VAL A 48 0.65 -4.63 14.73
CA VAL A 48 0.53 -5.81 15.61
C VAL A 48 1.70 -6.76 15.36
N ALA A 49 2.32 -7.22 16.44
CA ALA A 49 3.46 -8.14 16.43
C ALA A 49 3.04 -9.55 16.85
N LEU A 50 3.58 -10.56 16.13
CA LEU A 50 3.59 -11.96 16.51
C LEU A 50 4.99 -12.28 17.04
N THR A 51 5.08 -12.67 18.30
CA THR A 51 6.36 -12.80 19.02
C THR A 51 6.41 -14.06 19.87
N ILE A 52 7.62 -14.50 20.21
CA ILE A 52 7.85 -15.59 21.16
C ILE A 52 7.70 -15.06 22.59
N ILE A 53 6.98 -15.80 23.44
CA ILE A 53 6.94 -15.52 24.87
C ILE A 53 8.25 -15.97 25.54
N LEU A 54 8.76 -15.15 26.47
CA LEU A 54 10.00 -15.50 27.19
C LEU A 54 9.80 -16.64 28.19
N PHE A 55 8.66 -16.65 28.88
CA PHE A 55 8.33 -17.62 29.93
C PHE A 55 7.17 -18.53 29.48
N ALA A 56 7.46 -19.38 28.50
CA ALA A 56 6.49 -20.27 27.88
C ALA A 56 5.99 -21.37 28.84
N TYR A 57 4.77 -21.85 28.59
CA TYR A 57 4.22 -23.05 29.27
C TYR A 57 4.61 -24.34 28.54
N ILE A 58 4.80 -24.26 27.23
CA ILE A 58 5.15 -25.35 26.32
C ILE A 58 5.89 -24.77 25.12
N ASP A 59 6.72 -25.58 24.46
CA ASP A 59 7.39 -25.22 23.22
C ASP A 59 6.39 -24.84 22.13
N GLY A 60 6.64 -23.72 21.46
CA GLY A 60 5.74 -23.15 20.45
C GLY A 60 4.71 -22.17 20.99
N HIS A 61 4.73 -21.82 22.28
CA HIS A 61 3.88 -20.77 22.83
C HIS A 61 4.21 -19.40 22.21
N LEU A 62 3.23 -18.80 21.54
CA LEU A 62 3.33 -17.49 20.89
C LEU A 62 2.49 -16.41 21.58
N MET A 63 2.83 -15.16 21.35
CA MET A 63 2.01 -14.00 21.73
C MET A 63 1.72 -13.09 20.55
N ILE A 64 0.51 -12.53 20.53
CA ILE A 64 0.06 -11.54 19.57
C ILE A 64 -0.22 -10.25 20.35
N ILE A 65 0.47 -9.17 19.99
CA ILE A 65 0.52 -7.95 20.81
C ILE A 65 0.44 -6.72 19.90
N PRO A 66 -0.49 -5.77 20.12
CA PRO A 66 -0.47 -4.49 19.44
C PRO A 66 0.77 -3.68 19.86
N ARG A 67 1.37 -2.92 18.94
CA ARG A 67 2.51 -2.04 19.24
C ARG A 67 2.07 -0.84 20.07
N ARG A 68 0.87 -0.34 19.80
CA ARG A 68 0.23 0.72 20.58
C ARG A 68 -0.12 0.17 21.97
N HIS A 69 0.12 0.96 23.02
CA HIS A 69 -0.30 0.59 24.36
C HIS A 69 -1.83 0.59 24.43
N VAL A 70 -2.42 -0.60 24.57
CA VAL A 70 -3.87 -0.81 24.66
C VAL A 70 -4.13 -1.67 25.88
N VAL A 71 -4.99 -1.25 26.80
CA VAL A 71 -5.17 -1.95 28.09
C VAL A 71 -6.33 -2.93 28.08
N SER A 72 -7.35 -2.70 27.25
CA SER A 72 -8.51 -3.59 27.09
C SER A 72 -8.77 -3.90 25.62
N PRO A 73 -9.22 -5.14 25.27
CA PRO A 73 -9.63 -5.48 23.90
C PRO A 73 -10.66 -4.51 23.32
N LYS A 74 -11.47 -3.87 24.16
CA LYS A 74 -12.46 -2.86 23.76
C LYS A 74 -11.80 -1.64 23.10
N GLU A 75 -10.53 -1.37 23.30
CA GLU A 75 -9.82 -0.20 22.76
C GLU A 75 -9.05 -0.51 21.47
N LEU A 76 -9.14 -1.75 20.98
CA LEU A 76 -8.55 -2.12 19.70
C LEU A 76 -9.35 -1.51 18.55
N THR A 77 -8.63 -1.07 17.53
CA THR A 77 -9.21 -0.68 16.25
C THR A 77 -9.64 -1.91 15.45
N SER A 78 -10.55 -1.74 14.49
CA SER A 78 -10.98 -2.83 13.60
C SER A 78 -9.82 -3.45 12.83
N LEU A 79 -8.83 -2.64 12.42
CA LEU A 79 -7.62 -3.12 11.73
C LEU A 79 -6.73 -3.96 12.65
N GLU A 80 -6.52 -3.53 13.90
CA GLU A 80 -5.77 -4.30 14.90
C GLU A 80 -6.49 -5.63 15.20
N TRP A 81 -7.82 -5.59 15.33
CA TRP A 81 -8.65 -6.79 15.59
C TRP A 81 -8.55 -7.83 14.45
N GLU A 82 -8.70 -7.40 13.20
CA GLU A 82 -8.55 -8.28 12.04
C GLU A 82 -7.11 -8.82 11.91
N THR A 83 -6.12 -8.00 12.25
CA THR A 83 -4.72 -8.44 12.23
C THR A 83 -4.45 -9.48 13.32
N ILE A 84 -5.02 -9.32 14.52
CA ILE A 84 -4.96 -10.31 15.60
C ILE A 84 -5.58 -11.63 15.15
N ARG A 85 -6.78 -11.61 14.56
CA ARG A 85 -7.45 -12.80 14.02
C ARG A 85 -6.58 -13.50 12.97
N LYS A 86 -5.97 -12.73 12.06
CA LYS A 86 -5.02 -13.26 11.07
C LYS A 86 -3.81 -13.91 11.75
N PHE A 87 -3.28 -13.30 12.81
CA PHE A 87 -2.13 -13.82 13.52
C PHE A 87 -2.46 -15.08 14.32
N MET A 88 -3.68 -15.22 14.85
CA MET A 88 -4.15 -16.48 15.43
C MET A 88 -4.16 -17.60 14.39
N TYR A 89 -4.61 -17.31 13.17
CA TYR A 89 -4.54 -18.28 12.06
C TYR A 89 -3.08 -18.68 11.75
N ILE A 90 -2.18 -17.70 11.64
CA ILE A 90 -0.75 -17.96 11.37
C ILE A 90 -0.14 -18.78 12.51
N ALA A 91 -0.34 -18.37 13.77
CA ALA A 91 0.15 -19.05 14.96
C ALA A 91 -0.23 -20.53 14.94
N LYS A 92 -1.51 -20.85 14.69
CA LYS A 92 -1.98 -22.23 14.60
C LYS A 92 -1.28 -23.02 13.49
N LYS A 93 -1.03 -22.41 12.33
CA LYS A 93 -0.37 -23.08 11.20
C LYS A 93 1.11 -23.34 11.49
N ILE A 94 1.83 -22.36 12.02
CA ILE A 94 3.26 -22.50 12.29
C ILE A 94 3.52 -23.41 13.48
N ILE A 95 2.70 -23.37 14.54
CA ILE A 95 2.77 -24.33 15.67
C ILE A 95 2.64 -25.76 15.15
N LYS A 96 1.63 -26.02 14.32
CA LYS A 96 1.44 -27.35 13.71
C LYS A 96 2.63 -27.76 12.86
N GLN A 97 3.17 -26.86 12.05
CA GLN A 97 4.26 -27.16 11.13
C GLN A 97 5.58 -27.42 11.85
N VAL A 98 5.88 -26.67 12.91
CA VAL A 98 7.17 -26.74 13.63
C VAL A 98 7.13 -27.79 14.74
N HIS A 99 6.04 -27.85 15.50
CA HIS A 99 5.94 -28.71 16.69
C HIS A 99 5.03 -29.92 16.50
N GLY A 100 4.34 -30.05 15.36
CA GLY A 100 3.41 -31.16 15.12
C GLY A 100 2.08 -31.07 15.87
N ILE A 101 1.89 -30.05 16.72
CA ILE A 101 0.72 -29.91 17.61
C ILE A 101 -0.44 -29.23 16.85
N LYS A 102 -1.61 -29.87 16.83
CA LYS A 102 -2.81 -29.36 16.13
C LYS A 102 -3.71 -28.48 17.01
N GLY A 103 -3.74 -28.78 18.32
CA GLY A 103 -4.50 -28.05 19.32
C GLY A 103 -3.79 -26.76 19.71
N VAL A 104 -4.53 -25.66 19.79
CA VAL A 104 -4.02 -24.38 20.29
C VAL A 104 -5.11 -23.74 21.13
N GLN A 105 -4.77 -23.34 22.36
CA GLN A 105 -5.60 -22.48 23.19
C GLN A 105 -5.23 -21.02 22.92
N PHE A 106 -6.20 -20.24 22.49
CA PHE A 106 -6.07 -18.79 22.45
C PHE A 106 -6.61 -18.20 23.74
N VAL A 107 -5.73 -17.59 24.54
CA VAL A 107 -6.09 -17.06 25.85
C VAL A 107 -5.81 -15.56 25.87
N GLN A 108 -6.83 -14.79 26.22
CA GLN A 108 -6.72 -13.37 26.55
C GLN A 108 -7.34 -13.16 27.92
N LYS A 109 -6.64 -12.42 28.77
CA LYS A 109 -7.06 -12.09 30.13
C LYS A 109 -7.29 -10.59 30.20
N ASP A 110 -8.52 -10.16 30.46
CA ASP A 110 -8.90 -8.74 30.56
C ASP A 110 -9.02 -8.34 32.04
N GLY A 111 -8.07 -7.52 32.53
CA GLY A 111 -8.04 -7.05 33.91
C GLY A 111 -7.31 -7.95 34.92
N LEU A 112 -7.03 -7.37 36.09
CA LEU A 112 -6.29 -8.02 37.18
C LEU A 112 -7.04 -9.21 37.78
N ASP A 113 -8.37 -9.10 37.92
CA ASP A 113 -9.22 -10.18 38.46
C ASP A 113 -9.23 -11.42 37.56
N ALA A 114 -9.03 -11.22 36.26
CA ALA A 114 -8.81 -12.31 35.29
C ALA A 114 -7.36 -12.85 35.32
N GLN A 115 -6.55 -12.44 36.29
CA GLN A 115 -5.14 -12.76 36.44
C GLN A 115 -4.28 -12.28 35.26
N SER A 116 -4.67 -11.19 34.60
CA SER A 116 -3.78 -10.50 33.66
C SER A 116 -2.74 -9.75 34.46
N THR A 117 -1.49 -10.12 34.30
CA THR A 117 -0.41 -9.56 35.10
C THR A 117 0.17 -8.30 34.45
N VAL A 118 -0.01 -8.11 33.14
CA VAL A 118 0.46 -6.95 32.38
C VAL A 118 -0.74 -6.16 31.86
N GLY A 119 -0.83 -4.88 32.21
CA GLY A 119 -1.83 -3.93 31.71
C GLY A 119 -1.59 -3.52 30.26
N HIS A 120 -1.52 -4.48 29.35
CA HIS A 120 -1.44 -4.29 27.91
C HIS A 120 -2.01 -5.56 27.26
N VAL A 121 -3.01 -5.41 26.39
CA VAL A 121 -3.65 -6.48 25.63
C VAL A 121 -2.64 -7.37 24.94
N HIS A 122 -2.78 -8.68 25.14
CA HIS A 122 -2.02 -9.68 24.44
C HIS A 122 -2.85 -10.96 24.35
N TYR A 123 -2.67 -11.69 23.25
CA TYR A 123 -3.28 -12.98 23.04
C TYR A 123 -2.20 -14.04 23.07
N HIS A 124 -2.32 -15.00 23.97
CA HIS A 124 -1.50 -16.18 23.96
C HIS A 124 -2.01 -17.16 22.91
N GLY A 125 -1.12 -17.70 22.08
CA GLY A 125 -1.36 -18.91 21.29
C GLY A 125 -0.57 -20.04 21.91
N ILE A 126 -1.20 -20.81 22.78
CA ILE A 126 -0.56 -21.87 23.56
C ILE A 126 -0.83 -23.21 22.87
N PRO A 127 0.18 -23.92 22.34
CA PRO A 127 0.02 -25.29 21.90
C PRO A 127 -0.63 -26.13 23.00
N PHE A 128 -1.54 -27.02 22.62
CA PHE A 128 -2.27 -27.86 23.57
C PHE A 128 -2.24 -29.30 23.07
N ASP A 129 -1.34 -30.07 23.65
CA ASP A 129 -1.08 -31.47 23.34
C ASP A 129 -1.69 -32.43 24.37
N ALA A 130 -1.85 -31.99 25.63
CA ALA A 130 -2.46 -32.76 26.72
C ALA A 130 -3.27 -31.88 27.71
N PRO A 131 -4.25 -32.45 28.42
CA PRO A 131 -5.14 -31.72 29.33
C PRO A 131 -4.50 -31.32 30.67
N ASP A 132 -3.27 -31.72 30.94
CA ASP A 132 -2.50 -31.40 32.15
C ASP A 132 -1.95 -29.96 32.15
N LEU A 133 -1.94 -29.29 30.99
CA LEU A 133 -1.56 -27.88 30.89
C LEU A 133 -2.55 -26.91 31.57
N ASN A 134 -3.82 -27.30 31.79
CA ASN A 134 -4.80 -26.49 32.52
C ASN A 134 -5.79 -27.32 33.36
N VAL A 135 -6.02 -26.90 34.60
CA VAL A 135 -6.97 -27.55 35.51
C VAL A 135 -8.24 -26.70 35.64
N TRP A 136 -9.39 -27.29 35.26
CA TRP A 136 -10.71 -26.68 35.46
C TRP A 136 -11.30 -27.14 36.79
N ASN A 137 -11.56 -26.19 37.70
CA ASN A 137 -12.22 -26.46 38.98
C ASN A 137 -13.72 -26.18 38.85
N TYR A 138 -14.53 -27.25 38.81
CA TYR A 138 -15.98 -27.12 38.74
C TYR A 138 -16.54 -26.37 39.96
N ARG A 139 -17.52 -25.49 39.72
CA ARG A 139 -18.25 -24.77 40.77
C ARG A 139 -19.72 -25.16 40.72
N LYS A 140 -20.33 -25.39 41.88
CA LYS A 140 -21.77 -25.64 41.97
C LYS A 140 -22.53 -24.40 41.47
N LEU A 141 -23.27 -24.56 40.38
CA LEU A 141 -24.04 -23.48 39.76
C LEU A 141 -25.28 -23.16 40.62
N GLN A 142 -25.61 -21.87 40.73
CA GLN A 142 -26.78 -21.41 41.46
C GLN A 142 -28.07 -21.48 40.63
N HIS A 143 -27.96 -21.38 39.31
CA HIS A 143 -29.08 -21.33 38.37
C HIS A 143 -28.95 -22.42 37.31
N THR A 144 -30.09 -22.94 36.85
CA THR A 144 -30.17 -23.76 35.64
C THR A 144 -29.82 -22.95 34.39
N PRO A 145 -29.47 -23.59 33.26
CA PRO A 145 -29.22 -22.88 32.00
C PRO A 145 -30.38 -21.98 31.55
N LEU A 146 -31.63 -22.41 31.78
CA LEU A 146 -32.81 -21.65 31.41
C LEU A 146 -33.00 -20.41 32.30
N GLU A 147 -32.84 -20.56 33.61
CA GLU A 147 -32.91 -19.43 34.56
C GLU A 147 -31.81 -18.41 34.27
N ASN A 148 -30.57 -18.84 34.00
CA ASN A 148 -29.49 -17.94 33.58
C ASN A 148 -29.84 -17.17 32.29
N ALA A 149 -30.40 -17.86 31.28
CA ALA A 149 -30.84 -17.20 30.05
C ALA A 149 -31.94 -16.16 30.32
N GLN A 150 -32.86 -16.44 31.25
CA GLN A 150 -33.91 -15.51 31.66
C GLN A 150 -33.34 -14.29 32.39
N LEU A 151 -32.35 -14.46 33.27
CA LEU A 151 -31.65 -13.35 33.94
C LEU A 151 -30.99 -12.39 32.94
N TYR A 152 -30.37 -12.91 31.87
CA TYR A 152 -29.82 -12.07 30.81
C TYR A 152 -30.91 -11.40 29.98
N LYS A 153 -31.99 -12.12 29.65
CA LYS A 153 -33.13 -11.56 28.90
C LYS A 153 -33.89 -10.48 29.67
N SER A 154 -33.97 -10.58 31.01
CA SER A 154 -34.62 -9.56 31.85
C SER A 154 -33.93 -8.20 31.83
N LEU A 155 -32.69 -8.12 31.31
CA LEU A 155 -32.04 -6.84 31.04
C LEU A 155 -32.82 -6.01 30.00
N GLY A 156 -33.57 -6.65 29.08
CA GLY A 156 -34.46 -6.01 28.11
C GLY A 156 -33.80 -4.80 27.43
N LYS A 157 -34.40 -3.63 27.63
CA LYS A 157 -33.92 -2.33 27.11
C LYS A 157 -32.46 -2.02 27.47
N LYS A 158 -31.96 -2.43 28.65
CA LYS A 158 -30.57 -2.18 29.03
C LYS A 158 -29.57 -2.88 28.09
N LEU A 159 -29.92 -4.06 27.58
CA LEU A 159 -29.08 -4.77 26.62
C LEU A 159 -29.03 -4.02 25.29
N GLU A 160 -30.18 -3.51 24.83
CA GLU A 160 -30.29 -2.66 23.63
C GLU A 160 -29.51 -1.36 23.80
N ASP A 161 -29.60 -0.72 24.97
CA ASP A 161 -28.85 0.51 25.26
C ASP A 161 -27.32 0.26 25.28
N ILE A 162 -26.87 -0.90 25.75
CA ILE A 162 -25.45 -1.29 25.72
C ILE A 162 -24.98 -1.51 24.28
N ALA A 163 -25.77 -2.20 23.46
CA ALA A 163 -25.48 -2.41 22.04
C ALA A 163 -25.43 -1.05 21.30
N LYS A 164 -26.44 -0.20 21.51
CA LYS A 164 -26.48 1.14 20.93
C LYS A 164 -25.27 1.99 21.31
N LYS A 165 -24.81 1.92 22.57
CA LYS A 165 -23.58 2.62 23.00
C LYS A 165 -22.33 2.10 22.32
N TYR A 166 -22.25 0.79 22.03
CA TYR A 166 -21.18 0.24 21.21
C TYR A 166 -21.27 0.85 19.81
N ASP A 167 -22.43 0.76 19.16
CA ASP A 167 -22.63 1.28 17.81
C ASP A 167 -22.31 2.78 17.73
N GLU A 168 -22.78 3.60 18.69
CA GLU A 168 -22.49 5.04 18.78
C GLU A 168 -20.99 5.32 18.99
N LYS A 169 -20.32 4.55 19.86
CA LYS A 169 -18.89 4.72 20.16
C LYS A 169 -18.00 4.36 18.97
N TYR A 170 -18.36 3.33 18.22
CA TYR A 170 -17.63 2.88 17.04
C TYR A 170 -18.25 3.37 15.73
N ALA A 171 -19.29 4.21 15.78
CA ALA A 171 -19.94 4.79 14.61
C ALA A 171 -18.98 5.59 13.72
N GLU A 172 -17.85 6.08 14.23
CA GLU A 172 -16.81 6.71 13.40
C GLU A 172 -15.87 5.71 12.71
N ALA A 173 -15.70 4.51 13.29
CA ALA A 173 -14.98 3.39 12.67
C ALA A 173 -15.89 2.55 11.74
N GLU A 174 -17.21 2.60 11.96
CA GLU A 174 -18.28 1.97 11.17
C GLU A 174 -19.13 3.00 10.39
N LYS A 175 -18.63 4.22 10.20
CA LYS A 175 -19.25 5.20 9.29
C LYS A 175 -19.04 4.73 7.85
N THR A 176 -20.00 3.91 7.43
CA THR A 176 -20.55 3.64 6.09
C THR A 176 -20.48 2.19 5.62
N ILE A 177 -21.41 1.35 6.12
CA ILE A 177 -22.33 0.71 5.17
C ILE A 177 -23.53 1.64 5.06
N ASP A 178 -23.34 2.75 4.35
CA ASP A 178 -24.45 3.30 3.59
C ASP A 178 -24.85 2.15 2.64
N SER A 179 -26.13 1.89 2.39
CA SER A 179 -26.51 0.87 1.38
C SER A 179 -25.85 1.11 0.02
N LEU A 180 -25.33 2.33 -0.18
CA LEU A 180 -24.61 2.82 -1.35
C LEU A 180 -23.09 2.97 -1.14
N ALA A 181 -22.51 2.66 0.02
CA ALA A 181 -21.07 2.66 0.24
C ALA A 181 -20.62 1.36 0.90
N VAL A 182 -19.69 0.66 0.25
CA VAL A 182 -19.29 -0.69 0.64
C VAL A 182 -17.77 -0.78 0.67
N ASP A 183 -17.22 -1.51 1.64
CA ASP A 183 -15.81 -1.87 1.68
C ASP A 183 -15.61 -3.30 1.15
N TRP A 184 -14.58 -3.49 0.33
CA TRP A 184 -14.26 -4.81 -0.19
C TRP A 184 -13.92 -5.82 0.90
N ALA A 185 -13.33 -5.39 2.03
CA ALA A 185 -13.00 -6.28 3.14
C ALA A 185 -14.26 -6.99 3.69
N ASP A 186 -15.38 -6.28 3.74
CA ASP A 186 -16.66 -6.80 4.23
C ASP A 186 -17.27 -7.80 3.22
N LEU A 187 -17.16 -7.49 1.92
CA LEU A 187 -17.68 -8.34 0.85
C LEU A 187 -16.81 -9.56 0.55
N ALA A 188 -15.50 -9.46 0.73
CA ALA A 188 -14.55 -10.51 0.37
C ALA A 188 -14.91 -11.84 1.06
N PHE A 189 -15.26 -11.76 2.34
CA PHE A 189 -15.68 -12.90 3.17
C PHE A 189 -17.21 -12.96 3.40
N GLY A 190 -17.93 -11.92 3.01
CA GLY A 190 -19.38 -11.82 3.11
C GLY A 190 -20.16 -12.20 1.84
N ASN A 191 -21.46 -11.94 1.89
CA ASN A 191 -22.38 -12.14 0.77
C ASN A 191 -22.20 -11.03 -0.29
N LYS A 192 -21.90 -11.43 -1.52
CA LYS A 192 -21.66 -10.52 -2.66
C LYS A 192 -22.93 -10.18 -3.45
N LYS A 193 -24.07 -10.81 -3.12
CA LYS A 193 -25.37 -10.53 -3.76
C LYS A 193 -25.71 -9.04 -3.85
N PRO A 194 -25.45 -8.18 -2.83
CA PRO A 194 -25.81 -6.76 -2.90
C PRO A 194 -25.21 -6.01 -4.09
N LEU A 195 -24.01 -6.38 -4.53
CA LEU A 195 -23.38 -5.77 -5.72
C LEU A 195 -23.64 -6.58 -6.99
N ASN A 196 -23.58 -7.92 -6.93
CA ASN A 196 -23.75 -8.75 -8.13
C ASN A 196 -25.17 -8.66 -8.71
N SER A 197 -26.19 -8.48 -7.88
CA SER A 197 -27.57 -8.30 -8.37
C SER A 197 -27.77 -7.00 -9.15
N LEU A 198 -26.89 -6.01 -8.96
CA LEU A 198 -27.00 -4.72 -9.65
C LEU A 198 -26.61 -4.82 -11.12
N ARG A 199 -25.71 -5.76 -11.47
CA ARG A 199 -25.01 -5.83 -12.77
C ARG A 199 -24.58 -4.44 -13.23
N ALA A 200 -23.93 -3.71 -12.32
CA ALA A 200 -23.60 -2.30 -12.50
C ALA A 200 -22.48 -2.08 -13.53
N THR A 201 -22.37 -0.84 -14.00
CA THR A 201 -21.13 -0.34 -14.60
C THR A 201 -20.14 -0.03 -13.47
N PHE A 202 -19.00 -0.72 -13.44
CA PHE A 202 -17.95 -0.45 -12.47
C PHE A 202 -16.96 0.56 -13.03
N ILE A 203 -16.87 1.73 -12.41
CA ILE A 203 -15.86 2.73 -12.74
C ILE A 203 -14.67 2.49 -11.81
N ALA A 204 -13.65 1.81 -12.31
CA ALA A 204 -12.38 1.61 -11.62
C ALA A 204 -11.54 2.89 -11.74
N ALA A 205 -11.82 3.84 -10.86
CA ALA A 205 -11.16 5.14 -10.79
C ALA A 205 -10.28 5.25 -9.54
N PRO A 206 -9.24 4.41 -9.36
CA PRO A 206 -8.34 4.58 -8.24
C PRO A 206 -7.64 5.93 -8.31
N ARG A 207 -7.33 6.50 -9.50
CA ARG A 207 -6.70 7.83 -9.63
C ARG A 207 -7.68 8.98 -9.48
N GLU A 208 -7.16 10.14 -9.08
CA GLU A 208 -7.98 11.35 -8.91
C GLU A 208 -8.62 11.84 -10.22
N ILE A 209 -9.86 12.30 -10.16
CA ILE A 209 -10.56 12.95 -11.27
C ILE A 209 -11.29 14.17 -10.73
N SER A 210 -11.50 15.19 -11.55
CA SER A 210 -12.22 16.39 -11.10
C SER A 210 -13.70 16.12 -10.89
N GLU A 211 -14.36 16.96 -10.09
CA GLU A 211 -15.82 17.00 -9.97
C GLU A 211 -16.51 17.12 -11.34
N ARG A 212 -15.94 17.94 -12.23
CA ARG A 212 -16.43 18.14 -13.59
C ARG A 212 -16.36 16.84 -14.39
N ARG A 213 -15.23 16.12 -14.30
CA ARG A 213 -15.07 14.83 -14.97
C ARG A 213 -16.00 13.78 -14.40
N PHE A 214 -16.08 13.65 -13.08
CA PHE A 214 -16.97 12.69 -12.45
C PHE A 214 -18.43 12.94 -12.85
N THR A 215 -18.86 14.20 -12.87
CA THR A 215 -20.20 14.58 -13.37
C THR A 215 -20.42 14.14 -14.82
N SER A 216 -19.42 14.30 -15.69
CA SER A 216 -19.48 13.82 -17.08
C SER A 216 -19.64 12.30 -17.15
N LEU A 217 -18.89 11.53 -16.37
CA LEU A 217 -19.01 10.07 -16.31
C LEU A 217 -20.40 9.64 -15.81
N VAL A 218 -20.90 10.27 -14.75
CA VAL A 218 -22.24 10.00 -14.22
C VAL A 218 -23.31 10.22 -15.29
N LYS A 219 -23.26 11.34 -16.02
CA LYS A 219 -24.20 11.60 -17.13
C LYS A 219 -24.12 10.55 -18.24
N THR A 220 -22.94 10.00 -18.51
CA THR A 220 -22.74 9.00 -19.57
C THR A 220 -23.22 7.60 -19.18
N TYR A 221 -22.98 7.18 -17.93
CA TYR A 221 -23.18 5.78 -17.51
C TYR A 221 -24.42 5.55 -16.65
N LEU A 222 -24.80 6.51 -15.80
CA LEU A 222 -25.92 6.33 -14.89
C LEU A 222 -27.26 6.10 -15.61
N PRO A 223 -27.56 6.71 -16.78
CA PRO A 223 -28.80 6.40 -17.49
C PRO A 223 -28.92 4.94 -17.97
N LYS A 224 -27.81 4.19 -18.01
CA LYS A 224 -27.74 2.83 -18.57
C LYS A 224 -27.85 1.75 -17.49
N SER A 225 -27.20 1.95 -16.34
CA SER A 225 -27.23 1.03 -15.20
C SER A 225 -26.76 1.72 -13.92
N ASN A 226 -26.86 1.02 -12.78
CA ASN A 226 -26.22 1.45 -11.55
C ASN A 226 -24.71 1.64 -11.79
N ILE A 227 -24.12 2.60 -11.08
CA ILE A 227 -22.67 2.80 -11.08
C ILE A 227 -22.12 2.23 -9.78
N ILE A 228 -21.03 1.47 -9.86
CA ILE A 228 -20.16 1.23 -8.70
C ILE A 228 -18.88 2.03 -8.95
N LEU A 229 -18.62 3.04 -8.14
CA LEU A 229 -17.39 3.84 -8.18
C LEU A 229 -16.34 3.19 -7.28
N GLY A 230 -15.25 2.74 -7.88
CA GLY A 230 -14.11 2.20 -7.15
C GLY A 230 -13.24 3.29 -6.54
N LEU A 231 -13.00 3.23 -5.23
CA LEU A 231 -12.13 4.14 -4.49
C LEU A 231 -10.96 3.36 -3.86
N ALA A 232 -9.74 3.72 -4.21
CA ALA A 232 -8.55 3.12 -3.63
C ALA A 232 -8.36 3.55 -2.16
N LYS A 233 -7.79 2.65 -1.34
CA LYS A 233 -7.44 2.93 0.05
C LYS A 233 -6.07 3.59 0.20
N GLU A 234 -5.18 3.37 -0.77
CA GLU A 234 -3.86 3.99 -0.82
C GLU A 234 -3.96 5.47 -1.24
N ASP A 235 -3.00 6.30 -0.84
CA ASP A 235 -2.96 7.73 -1.23
C ASP A 235 -2.49 7.95 -2.68
N PHE A 236 -1.81 6.95 -3.24
CA PHE A 236 -1.21 6.98 -4.59
C PHE A 236 -1.51 5.69 -5.33
N ILE A 237 -1.45 5.75 -6.65
CA ILE A 237 -1.47 4.55 -7.50
C ILE A 237 -0.29 3.66 -7.11
N ASP A 238 -0.56 2.35 -6.96
CA ASP A 238 0.43 1.34 -6.55
C ASP A 238 1.64 1.35 -7.49
N GLY A 239 2.83 1.62 -6.94
CA GLY A 239 4.08 1.82 -7.67
C GLY A 239 4.47 3.28 -7.94
N PHE A 240 3.64 4.25 -7.56
CA PHE A 240 3.90 5.69 -7.70
C PHE A 240 3.85 6.46 -6.37
N GLU A 241 4.33 5.83 -5.29
CA GLU A 241 4.24 6.41 -3.95
C GLU A 241 4.96 7.78 -3.86
N GLY A 242 4.23 8.77 -3.35
CA GLY A 242 4.73 10.13 -3.19
C GLY A 242 4.95 10.88 -4.50
N GLN A 243 4.17 10.56 -5.54
CA GLN A 243 4.15 11.25 -6.83
C GLN A 243 2.78 11.93 -7.02
N PRO A 244 2.69 13.27 -6.85
CA PRO A 244 1.42 14.00 -6.82
C PRO A 244 0.48 13.75 -8.01
N GLN A 245 1.04 13.57 -9.20
CA GLN A 245 0.29 13.33 -10.44
C GLN A 245 -0.42 11.97 -10.51
N PHE A 246 -0.07 11.05 -9.61
CA PHE A 246 -0.65 9.71 -9.47
C PHE A 246 -1.38 9.54 -8.12
N LYS A 247 -1.94 10.62 -7.57
CA LYS A 247 -2.80 10.55 -6.38
C LYS A 247 -4.09 9.79 -6.66
N THR A 248 -4.62 9.18 -5.62
CA THR A 248 -5.90 8.48 -5.69
C THR A 248 -7.09 9.41 -5.51
N LEU A 249 -8.24 9.02 -6.05
CA LEU A 249 -9.49 9.75 -5.91
C LEU A 249 -9.93 9.75 -4.44
N GLN A 250 -10.01 10.96 -3.87
CA GLN A 250 -10.53 11.15 -2.52
C GLN A 250 -12.06 11.23 -2.56
N ARG A 251 -12.73 10.56 -1.61
CA ARG A 251 -14.19 10.48 -1.55
C ARG A 251 -14.81 11.87 -1.44
N GLU A 252 -14.20 12.73 -0.65
CA GLU A 252 -14.63 14.09 -0.33
C GLU A 252 -14.76 14.95 -1.60
N THR A 253 -13.92 14.68 -2.62
CA THR A 253 -13.96 15.38 -3.92
C THR A 253 -15.28 15.14 -4.66
N ILE A 254 -15.90 13.96 -4.51
CA ILE A 254 -17.05 13.57 -5.32
C ILE A 254 -18.32 13.29 -4.51
N GLU A 255 -18.22 13.32 -3.18
CA GLU A 255 -19.30 12.96 -2.25
C GLU A 255 -20.54 13.84 -2.43
N LYS A 256 -20.34 15.16 -2.62
CA LYS A 256 -21.45 16.09 -2.89
C LYS A 256 -22.24 15.70 -4.14
N ILE A 257 -21.55 15.24 -5.19
CA ILE A 257 -22.17 14.81 -6.44
C ILE A 257 -22.95 13.51 -6.22
N ILE A 258 -22.34 12.52 -5.55
CA ILE A 258 -22.99 11.25 -5.21
C ILE A 258 -24.28 11.50 -4.42
N ASN A 259 -24.20 12.28 -3.35
CA ASN A 259 -25.34 12.56 -2.47
C ASN A 259 -26.46 13.27 -3.24
N LYS A 260 -26.12 14.29 -4.04
CA LYS A 260 -27.10 15.01 -4.86
C LYS A 260 -27.79 14.09 -5.86
N VAL A 261 -27.03 13.25 -6.56
CA VAL A 261 -27.57 12.33 -7.57
C VAL A 261 -28.46 11.28 -6.92
N ASN A 262 -28.01 10.64 -5.85
CA ASN A 262 -28.77 9.59 -5.18
C ASN A 262 -30.03 10.13 -4.47
N ALA A 263 -29.99 11.35 -3.94
CA ALA A 263 -31.15 12.01 -3.33
C ALA A 263 -32.25 12.35 -4.34
N ALA A 264 -31.90 12.59 -5.61
CA ALA A 264 -32.86 12.84 -6.69
C ALA A 264 -33.65 11.58 -7.11
N SER A 265 -33.47 10.45 -6.41
CA SER A 265 -34.13 9.16 -6.65
C SER A 265 -34.14 8.71 -8.12
N PRO A 266 -32.98 8.71 -8.81
CA PRO A 266 -32.87 8.23 -10.18
C PRO A 266 -33.22 6.73 -10.27
N LYS A 267 -33.60 6.29 -11.48
CA LYS A 267 -33.82 4.86 -11.80
C LYS A 267 -32.63 3.99 -11.38
N TYR A 268 -31.41 4.53 -11.51
CA TYR A 268 -30.16 3.86 -11.17
C TYR A 268 -29.36 4.73 -10.21
N LYS A 269 -28.71 4.11 -9.23
CA LYS A 269 -27.96 4.79 -8.17
C LYS A 269 -26.44 4.67 -8.36
N ILE A 270 -25.71 5.52 -7.66
CA ILE A 270 -24.25 5.44 -7.53
C ILE A 270 -23.93 4.77 -6.20
N TYR A 271 -23.20 3.67 -6.28
CA TYR A 271 -22.58 2.97 -5.17
C TYR A 271 -21.08 3.30 -5.14
N THR A 272 -20.45 3.24 -3.97
CA THR A 272 -18.99 3.30 -3.83
C THR A 272 -18.47 1.97 -3.30
N LEU A 273 -17.32 1.53 -3.85
CA LEU A 273 -16.60 0.35 -3.39
C LEU A 273 -15.19 0.79 -2.98
N ARG A 274 -14.87 0.72 -1.70
CA ARG A 274 -13.54 1.04 -1.17
C ARG A 274 -12.68 -0.23 -1.09
N TYR A 275 -11.47 -0.20 -1.64
CA TYR A 275 -10.61 -1.39 -1.73
C TYR A 275 -9.13 -1.02 -1.83
N PHE A 276 -8.24 -1.98 -1.55
CA PHE A 276 -6.81 -1.82 -1.87
C PHE A 276 -6.57 -2.18 -3.34
N GLN A 277 -5.74 -1.43 -4.06
CA GLN A 277 -5.52 -1.64 -5.51
C GLN A 277 -5.07 -3.06 -5.87
N ARG A 278 -4.28 -3.72 -5.02
CA ARG A 278 -3.90 -5.14 -5.17
C ARG A 278 -5.08 -6.11 -5.18
N GLU A 279 -6.27 -5.67 -4.76
CA GLU A 279 -7.50 -6.47 -4.69
C GLU A 279 -8.31 -6.40 -5.99
N THR A 280 -7.92 -5.55 -6.94
CA THR A 280 -8.64 -5.32 -8.21
C THR A 280 -8.89 -6.60 -8.99
N SER A 281 -7.90 -7.49 -9.10
CA SER A 281 -8.08 -8.80 -9.76
C SER A 281 -9.19 -9.61 -9.11
N TYR A 282 -9.26 -9.68 -7.77
CA TYR A 282 -10.31 -10.43 -7.08
C TYR A 282 -11.67 -9.75 -7.21
N ILE A 283 -11.72 -8.42 -7.25
CA ILE A 283 -12.95 -7.66 -7.48
C ILE A 283 -13.50 -8.00 -8.87
N PHE A 284 -12.67 -7.91 -9.91
CA PHE A 284 -13.03 -8.31 -11.27
C PHE A 284 -13.42 -9.78 -11.36
N GLU A 285 -12.77 -10.65 -10.59
CA GLU A 285 -13.01 -12.09 -10.60
C GLU A 285 -14.33 -12.48 -9.89
N LYS A 286 -14.71 -11.78 -8.82
CA LYS A 286 -15.81 -12.21 -7.94
C LYS A 286 -17.08 -11.38 -8.08
N LEU A 287 -16.99 -10.16 -8.61
CA LEU A 287 -18.16 -9.32 -8.83
C LEU A 287 -18.65 -9.38 -10.27
N ASP A 288 -19.97 -9.34 -10.44
CA ASP A 288 -20.62 -9.43 -11.74
C ASP A 288 -20.94 -8.02 -12.26
N PHE A 289 -20.11 -7.53 -13.18
CA PHE A 289 -20.29 -6.23 -13.82
C PHE A 289 -20.89 -6.35 -15.21
N GLN A 290 -21.73 -5.39 -15.60
CA GLN A 290 -22.17 -5.26 -16.99
C GLN A 290 -21.03 -4.74 -17.87
N LYS A 291 -20.25 -3.80 -17.34
CA LYS A 291 -19.10 -3.18 -18.00
C LYS A 291 -18.13 -2.65 -16.96
N VAL A 292 -16.84 -2.64 -17.27
CA VAL A 292 -15.80 -1.96 -16.48
C VAL A 292 -15.29 -0.74 -17.24
N VAL A 293 -15.30 0.42 -16.59
CA VAL A 293 -14.73 1.67 -17.09
C VAL A 293 -13.46 1.93 -16.32
N LEU A 294 -12.33 1.93 -17.03
CA LEU A 294 -11.00 2.12 -16.48
C LEU A 294 -10.55 3.57 -16.77
N ILE A 295 -9.97 4.26 -15.78
CA ILE A 295 -9.47 5.63 -15.99
C ILE A 295 -7.99 5.59 -16.36
N ASN A 296 -7.60 6.25 -17.46
CA ASN A 296 -6.19 6.33 -17.88
C ASN A 296 -5.30 6.91 -16.76
N GLY A 297 -4.12 6.32 -16.56
CA GLY A 297 -3.19 6.71 -15.49
C GLY A 297 -3.54 6.14 -14.10
N SER A 298 -4.49 5.20 -14.02
CA SER A 298 -4.83 4.44 -12.80
C SER A 298 -3.93 3.26 -12.52
N TRP A 299 -2.99 2.94 -13.42
CA TRP A 299 -2.27 1.67 -13.41
C TRP A 299 -0.80 1.92 -13.67
N HIS A 300 0.06 1.26 -12.89
CA HIS A 300 1.47 1.14 -13.22
C HIS A 300 1.63 0.14 -14.37
N ARG A 301 2.20 0.60 -15.49
CA ARG A 301 2.32 -0.06 -16.80
C ARG A 301 1.00 -0.14 -17.57
N ALA A 302 1.12 -0.40 -18.88
CA ALA A 302 -0.01 -0.57 -19.78
C ALA A 302 -0.94 -1.69 -19.27
N PHE A 303 -2.25 -1.40 -19.22
CA PHE A 303 -3.22 -2.25 -18.55
C PHE A 303 -3.26 -3.69 -19.09
N HIS A 304 -3.13 -3.89 -20.41
CA HIS A 304 -3.13 -5.22 -21.05
C HIS A 304 -1.93 -6.10 -20.70
N THR A 305 -0.90 -5.54 -20.06
CA THR A 305 0.27 -6.29 -19.57
C THR A 305 0.12 -6.75 -18.12
N ARG A 306 -1.01 -6.43 -17.47
CA ARG A 306 -1.24 -6.71 -16.05
C ARG A 306 -2.21 -7.86 -15.82
N GLY A 307 -2.15 -8.44 -14.62
CA GLY A 307 -3.01 -9.55 -14.20
C GLY A 307 -4.51 -9.21 -14.24
N GLU A 308 -4.88 -7.97 -13.92
CA GLU A 308 -6.26 -7.49 -13.91
C GLU A 308 -6.92 -7.58 -15.29
N TYR A 309 -6.19 -7.28 -16.36
CA TYR A 309 -6.68 -7.40 -17.73
C TYR A 309 -7.08 -8.84 -18.06
N TYR A 310 -6.23 -9.81 -17.72
CA TYR A 310 -6.51 -11.22 -17.99
C TYR A 310 -7.74 -11.73 -17.23
N VAL A 311 -8.04 -11.18 -16.05
CA VAL A 311 -9.29 -11.50 -15.34
C VAL A 311 -10.52 -11.03 -16.13
N LEU A 312 -10.50 -9.79 -16.63
CA LEU A 312 -11.59 -9.26 -17.45
C LEU A 312 -11.76 -10.02 -18.76
N ALA A 313 -10.65 -10.33 -19.43
CA ALA A 313 -10.64 -11.10 -20.67
C ALA A 313 -11.21 -12.51 -20.47
N ASN A 314 -10.75 -13.24 -19.44
CA ASN A 314 -11.22 -14.59 -19.14
C ASN A 314 -12.71 -14.63 -18.78
N ARG A 315 -13.19 -13.61 -18.07
CA ARG A 315 -14.62 -13.46 -17.73
C ARG A 315 -15.45 -12.87 -18.87
N HIS A 316 -14.85 -12.54 -20.01
CA HIS A 316 -15.51 -11.87 -21.13
C HIS A 316 -16.26 -10.59 -20.68
N THR A 317 -15.73 -9.91 -19.67
CA THR A 317 -16.35 -8.70 -19.11
C THR A 317 -15.96 -7.51 -20.00
N PRO A 318 -16.93 -6.82 -20.64
CA PRO A 318 -16.63 -5.68 -21.48
C PRO A 318 -15.92 -4.58 -20.69
N TYR A 319 -14.90 -3.97 -21.27
CA TYR A 319 -14.24 -2.83 -20.64
C TYR A 319 -13.95 -1.71 -21.64
N GLU A 320 -13.74 -0.50 -21.12
CA GLU A 320 -13.21 0.62 -21.90
C GLU A 320 -12.27 1.48 -21.03
N MET A 321 -11.32 2.13 -21.68
CA MET A 321 -10.40 3.08 -21.06
C MET A 321 -10.87 4.50 -21.40
N VAL A 322 -10.94 5.39 -20.41
CA VAL A 322 -11.39 6.78 -20.60
C VAL A 322 -10.45 7.79 -19.95
N SER A 323 -10.43 8.99 -20.52
CA SER A 323 -9.71 10.15 -19.98
C SER A 323 -10.12 10.47 -18.52
N PRO A 324 -9.18 10.87 -17.65
CA PRO A 324 -9.47 11.48 -16.34
C PRO A 324 -9.85 12.97 -16.45
N PHE A 325 -9.74 13.55 -17.64
CA PHE A 325 -10.06 14.96 -17.93
C PHE A 325 -11.27 15.07 -18.86
N VAL A 326 -12.05 16.14 -18.74
CA VAL A 326 -13.18 16.40 -19.64
C VAL A 326 -12.69 16.91 -21.00
N ASP A 327 -11.61 17.69 -21.02
CA ASP A 327 -11.02 18.27 -22.21
C ASP A 327 -9.50 18.47 -22.04
N GLU A 328 -8.83 18.84 -23.13
CA GLU A 328 -7.38 19.05 -23.18
C GLU A 328 -6.93 20.26 -22.34
N ALA A 329 -7.79 21.27 -22.16
CA ALA A 329 -7.47 22.45 -21.34
C ALA A 329 -7.32 22.05 -19.86
N GLU A 330 -8.22 21.20 -19.36
CA GLU A 330 -8.12 20.63 -18.01
C GLU A 330 -6.88 19.74 -17.87
N ALA A 331 -6.56 18.92 -18.87
CA ALA A 331 -5.38 18.09 -18.87
C ALA A 331 -4.08 18.92 -18.74
N LYS A 332 -3.95 20.01 -19.50
CA LYS A 332 -2.79 20.91 -19.44
C LYS A 332 -2.72 21.70 -18.13
N THR A 333 -3.86 22.11 -17.60
CA THR A 333 -3.93 22.81 -16.31
C THR A 333 -3.47 21.90 -15.17
N TYR A 334 -3.89 20.63 -15.19
CA TYR A 334 -3.49 19.64 -14.21
C TYR A 334 -1.97 19.41 -14.20
N GLU A 335 -1.35 19.28 -15.39
CA GLU A 335 0.11 19.17 -15.54
C GLU A 335 0.84 20.31 -14.83
N GLN A 336 0.45 21.56 -15.09
CA GLN A 336 1.05 22.75 -14.50
C GLN A 336 0.90 22.81 -12.98
N GLN A 337 -0.20 22.30 -12.43
CA GLN A 337 -0.44 22.26 -10.99
C GLN A 337 0.44 21.20 -10.30
N MET A 338 0.60 20.02 -10.92
CA MET A 338 1.42 18.95 -10.36
C MET A 338 2.90 19.31 -10.38
N GLU A 339 3.38 19.95 -11.45
CA GLU A 339 4.79 20.33 -11.58
C GLU A 339 5.27 21.25 -10.43
N LYS A 340 4.39 22.12 -9.93
CA LYS A 340 4.67 23.04 -8.81
C LYS A 340 4.82 22.34 -7.46
N GLN A 341 4.30 21.12 -7.31
CA GLN A 341 4.32 20.38 -6.04
C GLN A 341 5.67 19.68 -5.77
N ILE A 342 6.47 19.46 -6.82
CA ILE A 342 7.75 18.72 -6.70
C ILE A 342 8.91 19.71 -6.65
N LYS A 343 9.52 19.81 -5.46
CA LYS A 343 10.68 20.68 -5.21
C LYS A 343 11.98 19.94 -5.54
N ILE A 344 12.70 20.45 -6.54
CA ILE A 344 14.05 20.00 -6.91
C ILE A 344 15.06 21.00 -6.33
N PRO A 345 16.24 20.56 -5.88
CA PRO A 345 17.34 21.46 -5.52
C PRO A 345 17.63 22.49 -6.63
N GLU A 346 17.92 23.72 -6.22
CA GLU A 346 18.21 24.81 -7.16
C GLU A 346 19.53 24.60 -7.89
N ASN A 347 19.55 24.99 -9.17
CA ASN A 347 20.78 25.00 -9.97
C ASN A 347 21.82 25.91 -9.29
N GLY A 348 23.06 25.47 -9.28
CA GLY A 348 24.19 26.13 -8.63
C GLY A 348 24.51 25.63 -7.23
N LYS A 349 23.61 24.90 -6.58
CA LYS A 349 23.87 24.27 -5.27
C LYS A 349 24.99 23.24 -5.37
N ILE A 350 25.86 23.21 -4.37
CA ILE A 350 26.89 22.16 -4.23
C ILE A 350 26.28 20.99 -3.46
N LEU A 351 26.32 19.81 -4.08
CA LEU A 351 25.74 18.57 -3.57
C LEU A 351 26.79 17.47 -3.55
N SER A 352 26.74 16.57 -2.58
CA SER A 352 27.51 15.33 -2.59
C SER A 352 27.06 14.40 -3.73
N GLU A 353 27.87 13.38 -4.01
CA GLU A 353 27.54 12.35 -5.01
C GLU A 353 26.18 11.69 -4.74
N THR A 354 25.92 11.33 -3.48
CA THR A 354 24.66 10.73 -3.04
C THR A 354 23.49 11.69 -3.17
N GLU A 355 23.69 12.99 -2.89
CA GLU A 355 22.65 14.01 -3.06
C GLU A 355 22.35 14.28 -4.54
N MET A 356 23.34 14.23 -5.44
CA MET A 356 23.11 14.33 -6.88
C MET A 356 22.27 13.17 -7.41
N LEU A 357 22.57 11.94 -7.00
CA LEU A 357 21.77 10.77 -7.37
C LEU A 357 20.38 10.79 -6.72
N ALA A 358 20.26 11.30 -5.49
CA ALA A 358 18.94 11.55 -4.89
C ALA A 358 18.16 12.63 -5.68
N THR A 359 18.85 13.65 -6.18
CA THR A 359 18.26 14.72 -7.00
C THR A 359 17.71 14.17 -8.31
N SER A 360 18.42 13.25 -8.98
CA SER A 360 17.91 12.59 -10.19
C SER A 360 16.64 11.77 -9.90
N LYS A 361 16.57 11.08 -8.75
CA LYS A 361 15.36 10.38 -8.29
C LYS A 361 14.22 11.33 -7.91
N ILE A 362 14.50 12.52 -7.39
CA ILE A 362 13.46 13.54 -7.14
C ILE A 362 12.94 14.09 -8.48
N ALA A 363 13.84 14.35 -9.44
CA ALA A 363 13.47 14.80 -10.78
C ALA A 363 12.59 13.78 -11.50
N SER A 364 12.91 12.48 -11.38
CA SER A 364 12.13 11.41 -12.02
C SER A 364 10.66 11.45 -11.65
N LYS A 365 10.33 11.82 -10.39
CA LYS A 365 8.96 11.92 -9.89
C LYS A 365 8.11 12.97 -10.61
N LYS A 366 8.69 13.84 -11.46
CA LYS A 366 7.93 14.76 -12.29
C LYS A 366 7.34 14.09 -13.53
N SER A 367 7.73 12.86 -13.86
CA SER A 367 7.28 12.17 -15.06
C SER A 367 5.84 11.67 -14.93
N PHE A 368 5.04 11.88 -15.98
CA PHE A 368 3.70 11.31 -16.13
C PHE A 368 3.72 9.97 -16.89
N ASP A 369 4.90 9.48 -17.29
CA ASP A 369 5.04 8.15 -17.86
C ASP A 369 4.74 7.10 -16.78
N TYR A 370 3.62 6.41 -16.93
CA TYR A 370 3.23 5.38 -15.99
C TYR A 370 3.88 4.02 -16.27
N SER A 371 4.89 3.94 -17.13
CA SER A 371 5.72 2.74 -17.33
C SER A 371 7.08 2.84 -16.62
N PHE A 372 7.75 4.00 -16.71
CA PHE A 372 9.06 4.22 -16.13
C PHE A 372 9.18 5.62 -15.54
N GLN A 373 9.86 5.72 -14.41
CA GLN A 373 10.15 6.99 -13.73
C GLN A 373 11.66 7.20 -13.77
N THR A 374 12.13 7.93 -14.79
CA THR A 374 13.56 8.16 -15.03
C THR A 374 13.88 9.64 -14.88
N GLY A 375 14.95 9.94 -14.16
CA GLY A 375 15.39 11.30 -13.91
C GLY A 375 16.90 11.40 -13.93
N VAL A 376 17.38 12.58 -14.28
CA VAL A 376 18.80 12.90 -14.43
C VAL A 376 19.15 14.21 -13.72
N ALA A 377 20.35 14.28 -13.19
CA ALA A 377 20.96 15.49 -12.65
C ALA A 377 22.37 15.65 -13.23
N LEU A 378 22.63 16.75 -13.92
CA LEU A 378 23.93 17.09 -14.48
C LEU A 378 24.72 17.92 -13.48
N GLY A 379 25.93 17.47 -13.14
CA GLY A 379 26.79 18.15 -12.17
C GLY A 379 28.16 18.46 -12.73
N LYS A 380 28.80 19.51 -12.21
CA LYS A 380 30.23 19.79 -12.43
C LYS A 380 31.00 19.58 -11.14
N LYS A 381 32.06 18.77 -11.20
CA LYS A 381 32.87 18.44 -10.02
C LYS A 381 33.56 19.70 -9.46
N THR A 382 33.60 19.79 -8.13
CA THR A 382 34.24 20.86 -7.35
C THR A 382 35.03 20.24 -6.19
N LYS A 383 35.77 21.06 -5.44
CA LYS A 383 36.50 20.60 -4.24
C LYS A 383 35.59 20.06 -3.13
N LYS A 384 34.32 20.49 -3.08
CA LYS A 384 33.37 20.19 -1.99
C LYS A 384 32.23 19.24 -2.41
N GLY A 385 32.24 18.74 -3.64
CA GLY A 385 31.14 17.95 -4.22
C GLY A 385 30.88 18.33 -5.67
N TYR A 386 29.64 18.28 -6.12
CA TYR A 386 29.19 18.59 -7.47
C TYR A 386 28.30 19.82 -7.46
N LYS A 387 28.62 20.82 -8.29
CA LYS A 387 27.71 21.93 -8.57
C LYS A 387 26.61 21.42 -9.49
N LEU A 388 25.36 21.40 -9.02
CA LEU A 388 24.21 21.06 -9.84
C LEU A 388 24.07 22.09 -10.97
N LEU A 389 24.07 21.63 -12.21
CA LEU A 389 23.90 22.49 -13.38
C LEU A 389 22.46 22.45 -13.88
N GLU A 390 21.90 21.24 -13.99
CA GLU A 390 20.58 21.04 -14.56
C GLU A 390 19.98 19.70 -14.12
N THR A 391 18.65 19.59 -14.14
CA THR A 391 17.91 18.35 -13.99
C THR A 391 16.93 18.13 -15.15
N SER A 392 16.67 16.88 -15.45
CA SER A 392 15.65 16.48 -16.42
C SER A 392 15.02 15.14 -16.03
N TYR A 393 13.99 14.74 -16.75
CA TYR A 393 13.24 13.51 -16.51
C TYR A 393 12.55 13.06 -17.80
N ASN A 394 12.15 11.79 -17.87
CA ASN A 394 11.45 11.27 -19.04
C ASN A 394 10.05 11.87 -19.13
N ARG A 395 9.66 12.34 -20.30
CA ARG A 395 8.49 13.21 -20.45
C ARG A 395 7.57 12.71 -21.55
N VAL A 396 6.29 12.55 -21.23
CA VAL A 396 5.27 12.24 -22.24
C VAL A 396 5.10 13.45 -23.17
N VAL A 397 5.01 13.19 -24.47
CA VAL A 397 4.89 14.23 -25.52
C VAL A 397 3.56 14.13 -26.26
N PRO A 398 3.04 15.23 -26.83
CA PRO A 398 3.59 16.60 -26.84
C PRO A 398 3.52 17.36 -25.50
N TYR A 399 2.74 16.87 -24.53
CA TYR A 399 2.67 17.38 -23.15
C TYR A 399 2.39 16.21 -22.20
N GLN A 400 2.66 16.37 -20.90
CA GLN A 400 2.76 15.23 -19.99
C GLN A 400 1.45 14.48 -19.76
N THR A 401 0.32 15.19 -19.75
CA THR A 401 -1.00 14.57 -19.62
C THR A 401 -1.55 13.99 -20.92
N TYR A 402 -0.83 14.05 -22.04
CA TYR A 402 -1.33 13.64 -23.35
C TYR A 402 -1.78 12.17 -23.37
N ALA A 403 -0.93 11.24 -22.91
CA ALA A 403 -1.27 9.82 -22.84
C ALA A 403 -2.41 9.55 -21.83
N MET A 404 -2.52 10.33 -20.77
CA MET A 404 -3.66 10.24 -19.85
C MET A 404 -4.95 10.70 -20.51
N HIS A 405 -4.92 11.79 -21.28
CA HIS A 405 -6.10 12.35 -21.92
C HIS A 405 -6.57 11.50 -23.10
N PHE A 406 -5.67 11.18 -24.02
CA PHE A 406 -6.03 10.49 -25.26
C PHE A 406 -5.89 8.97 -25.17
N GLY A 407 -5.29 8.43 -24.12
CA GLY A 407 -4.90 7.01 -24.01
C GLY A 407 -3.52 6.77 -24.63
N ALA A 408 -2.69 5.95 -23.97
CA ALA A 408 -1.34 5.67 -24.44
C ALA A 408 -1.33 4.86 -25.73
N SER A 409 -0.32 5.12 -26.56
CA SER A 409 -0.07 4.38 -27.79
C SER A 409 0.08 2.89 -27.53
N ARG A 410 0.77 2.50 -26.44
CA ARG A 410 0.97 1.09 -26.08
C ARG A 410 -0.34 0.34 -25.84
N GLU A 411 -1.27 0.96 -25.12
CA GLU A 411 -2.57 0.35 -24.78
C GLU A 411 -3.49 0.26 -26.00
N LYS A 412 -3.52 1.30 -26.84
CA LYS A 412 -4.33 1.31 -28.07
C LYS A 412 -3.91 0.25 -29.07
N ASN A 413 -2.60 -0.04 -29.14
CA ASN A 413 -2.03 -0.95 -30.12
C ASN A 413 -1.69 -2.34 -29.54
N PHE A 414 -2.04 -2.61 -28.27
CA PHE A 414 -1.71 -3.86 -27.58
C PHE A 414 -0.22 -4.25 -27.68
N SER A 415 0.64 -3.23 -27.70
CA SER A 415 2.07 -3.41 -27.97
C SER A 415 2.82 -3.94 -26.73
N PRO A 416 3.80 -4.85 -26.88
CA PRO A 416 4.58 -5.38 -25.76
C PRO A 416 5.59 -4.34 -25.24
N PRO A 417 6.03 -4.40 -23.96
CA PRO A 417 6.84 -3.33 -23.35
C PRO A 417 8.13 -2.94 -24.07
N ASN A 418 8.73 -3.86 -24.84
CA ASN A 418 9.98 -3.68 -25.57
C ASN A 418 9.82 -3.03 -26.95
N ASP A 419 8.59 -2.87 -27.44
CA ASP A 419 8.34 -2.23 -28.71
C ASP A 419 8.31 -0.70 -28.55
N LEU A 420 9.31 -0.06 -29.15
CA LEU A 420 9.57 1.37 -29.04
C LEU A 420 8.71 2.21 -30.00
N ASN A 421 8.02 1.60 -30.97
CA ASN A 421 7.11 2.33 -31.86
C ASN A 421 5.86 2.83 -31.12
N HIS A 422 5.53 2.17 -30.01
CA HIS A 422 4.39 2.51 -29.16
C HIS A 422 4.83 2.96 -27.77
N TYR A 423 5.71 3.97 -27.74
CA TYR A 423 6.19 4.60 -26.50
C TYR A 423 5.98 6.11 -26.56
N ASP A 424 5.18 6.64 -25.63
CA ASP A 424 4.73 8.04 -25.66
C ASP A 424 5.69 9.03 -24.97
N ALA A 425 6.79 8.55 -24.40
CA ALA A 425 7.71 9.37 -23.61
C ALA A 425 9.09 9.52 -24.27
N VAL A 426 9.60 10.75 -24.24
CA VAL A 426 11.02 11.03 -24.51
C VAL A 426 11.81 10.67 -23.25
N HIS A 427 12.93 9.98 -23.43
CA HIS A 427 13.81 9.55 -22.35
C HIS A 427 14.44 10.75 -21.61
N ALA A 428 14.72 10.58 -20.32
CA ALA A 428 15.33 11.63 -19.49
C ALA A 428 16.69 12.07 -20.03
N GLU A 429 17.43 11.11 -20.56
CA GLU A 429 18.71 11.28 -21.25
C GLU A 429 18.60 12.26 -22.42
N VAL A 430 17.60 12.04 -23.28
CA VAL A 430 17.36 12.87 -24.47
C VAL A 430 16.86 14.23 -24.07
N GLU A 431 15.93 14.31 -23.11
CA GLU A 431 15.44 15.59 -22.59
C GLU A 431 16.58 16.42 -21.97
N MET A 432 17.59 15.80 -21.34
CA MET A 432 18.78 16.51 -20.86
C MET A 432 19.61 17.10 -22.00
N ILE A 433 19.89 16.32 -23.06
CA ILE A 433 20.64 16.82 -24.24
C ILE A 433 19.88 17.99 -24.89
N VAL A 434 18.57 17.84 -25.08
CA VAL A 434 17.70 18.88 -25.66
C VAL A 434 17.72 20.14 -24.78
N LYS A 435 17.59 20.00 -23.46
CA LYS A 435 17.58 21.12 -22.51
C LYS A 435 18.93 21.83 -22.49
N ALA A 436 20.04 21.08 -22.43
CA ALA A 436 21.39 21.62 -22.49
C ALA A 436 21.63 22.38 -23.81
N GLY A 437 21.19 21.83 -24.94
CA GLY A 437 21.28 22.48 -26.25
C GLY A 437 20.49 23.80 -26.33
N LYS A 438 19.24 23.80 -25.86
CA LYS A 438 18.40 25.02 -25.79
C LYS A 438 19.03 26.11 -24.92
N GLN A 439 19.69 25.74 -23.84
CA GLN A 439 20.36 26.66 -22.92
C GLN A 439 21.80 26.99 -23.32
N ARG A 440 22.34 26.37 -24.38
CA ARG A 440 23.75 26.44 -24.77
C ARG A 440 24.69 26.09 -23.60
N ALA A 441 24.29 25.14 -22.76
CA ALA A 441 25.06 24.69 -21.62
C ALA A 441 26.24 23.82 -22.08
N SER A 442 27.44 24.10 -21.56
CA SER A 442 28.61 23.26 -21.83
C SER A 442 28.51 21.94 -21.06
N LEU A 443 28.60 20.82 -21.79
CA LEU A 443 28.65 19.48 -21.21
C LEU A 443 30.07 19.05 -20.83
N LYS A 444 31.10 19.82 -21.20
CA LYS A 444 32.50 19.50 -20.95
C LYS A 444 32.83 19.53 -19.45
N GLY A 445 33.48 18.47 -18.96
CA GLY A 445 33.84 18.34 -17.56
C GLY A 445 32.66 18.06 -16.63
N THR A 446 31.57 17.52 -17.16
CA THR A 446 30.36 17.21 -16.38
C THR A 446 30.20 15.72 -16.10
N THR A 447 29.48 15.44 -15.01
CA THR A 447 29.05 14.11 -14.59
C THR A 447 27.52 14.06 -14.65
N LEU A 448 26.95 13.08 -15.34
CA LEU A 448 25.52 12.83 -15.37
C LEU A 448 25.15 11.78 -14.31
N PHE A 449 24.28 12.18 -13.38
CA PHE A 449 23.69 11.28 -12.39
C PHE A 449 22.32 10.84 -12.87
N ILE A 450 22.06 9.54 -12.92
CA ILE A 450 20.81 8.98 -13.46
C ILE A 450 20.31 7.82 -12.60
N ASN A 451 19.01 7.73 -12.34
CA ASN A 451 18.50 6.64 -11.51
C ASN A 451 18.51 5.27 -12.22
N LEU A 452 18.28 5.25 -13.54
CA LEU A 452 18.30 4.06 -14.41
C LEU A 452 19.43 4.18 -15.44
N LEU A 453 20.21 3.14 -15.67
CA LEU A 453 21.26 3.14 -16.69
C LEU A 453 20.68 3.61 -18.05
N PRO A 454 21.42 4.35 -18.90
CA PRO A 454 20.93 4.77 -20.21
C PRO A 454 20.65 3.58 -21.13
N CYS A 455 19.49 3.58 -21.81
CA CYS A 455 19.19 2.52 -22.80
C CYS A 455 20.23 2.52 -23.96
N PRO A 456 20.37 1.45 -24.75
CA PRO A 456 21.35 1.37 -25.84
C PRO A 456 21.32 2.57 -26.80
N SER A 457 20.13 3.08 -27.13
CA SER A 457 20.01 4.26 -28.00
C SER A 457 20.46 5.54 -27.30
N CYS A 458 20.13 5.74 -26.03
CA CYS A 458 20.58 6.89 -25.26
C CYS A 458 22.09 6.86 -24.97
N ALA A 459 22.65 5.67 -24.71
CA ALA A 459 24.08 5.47 -24.55
C ALA A 459 24.85 5.84 -25.83
N ARG A 460 24.37 5.45 -27.02
CA ARG A 460 24.94 5.89 -28.31
C ARG A 460 24.92 7.41 -28.46
N MET A 461 23.82 8.07 -28.11
CA MET A 461 23.76 9.53 -28.17
C MET A 461 24.73 10.17 -27.18
N PHE A 462 24.86 9.64 -25.96
CA PHE A 462 25.76 10.17 -24.95
C PHE A 462 27.24 9.94 -25.23
N ALA A 463 27.60 8.87 -25.96
CA ALA A 463 28.96 8.63 -26.42
C ALA A 463 29.51 9.83 -27.23
N GLU A 464 28.63 10.49 -27.99
CA GLU A 464 28.94 11.65 -28.83
C GLU A 464 28.90 13.01 -28.10
N THR A 465 28.65 13.03 -26.78
CA THR A 465 28.60 14.26 -25.99
C THR A 465 29.91 14.52 -25.24
N ASP A 466 30.16 15.75 -24.78
CA ASP A 466 31.33 16.08 -23.95
C ASP A 466 31.18 15.70 -22.46
N ILE A 467 30.11 15.00 -22.07
CA ILE A 467 29.95 14.47 -20.70
C ILE A 467 31.09 13.49 -20.44
N GLU A 468 31.73 13.55 -19.27
CA GLU A 468 32.92 12.74 -18.95
C GLU A 468 32.58 11.48 -18.13
N GLU A 469 31.54 11.56 -17.30
CA GLU A 469 31.21 10.50 -16.34
C GLU A 469 29.69 10.29 -16.22
N PHE A 470 29.28 9.02 -16.10
CA PHE A 470 27.91 8.59 -15.86
C PHE A 470 27.86 7.81 -14.54
N VAL A 471 26.98 8.25 -13.63
CA VAL A 471 26.78 7.64 -12.32
C VAL A 471 25.33 7.17 -12.20
N TYR A 472 25.11 5.88 -11.99
CA TYR A 472 23.77 5.28 -12.00
C TYR A 472 23.47 4.37 -10.80
N SER A 473 22.18 4.10 -10.53
CA SER A 473 21.77 3.17 -9.46
C SER A 473 21.15 1.85 -9.94
N ILE A 474 20.26 1.91 -10.93
CA ILE A 474 19.48 0.76 -11.41
C ILE A 474 20.09 0.30 -12.73
N ASP A 475 20.47 -0.97 -12.77
CA ASP A 475 21.06 -1.60 -13.95
C ASP A 475 20.00 -2.14 -14.91
N HIS A 476 20.29 -2.14 -16.20
CA HIS A 476 19.51 -2.83 -17.23
C HIS A 476 20.39 -3.09 -18.47
N SER A 477 19.83 -3.64 -19.54
CA SER A 477 20.53 -3.80 -20.83
C SER A 477 21.77 -4.70 -20.81
N SER A 478 21.90 -5.57 -19.79
CA SER A 478 22.94 -6.61 -19.69
C SER A 478 24.37 -6.12 -19.96
N GLY A 479 24.71 -4.91 -19.50
CA GLY A 479 26.07 -4.35 -19.61
C GLY A 479 26.45 -3.73 -20.96
N TYR A 480 25.63 -3.83 -22.01
CA TYR A 480 25.93 -3.25 -23.34
C TYR A 480 26.22 -1.75 -23.28
N ALA A 481 25.38 -1.00 -22.56
CA ALA A 481 25.52 0.46 -22.47
C ALA A 481 26.80 0.88 -21.74
N ILE A 482 27.26 0.07 -20.79
CA ILE A 482 28.49 0.32 -20.01
C ILE A 482 29.70 0.18 -20.94
N ASP A 483 29.84 -0.98 -21.59
CA ASP A 483 30.94 -1.26 -22.53
C ASP A 483 31.04 -0.22 -23.65
N LEU A 484 29.89 0.19 -24.21
CA LEU A 484 29.83 1.21 -25.24
C LEU A 484 30.35 2.57 -24.75
N LEU A 485 29.87 3.04 -23.60
CA LEU A 485 30.27 4.34 -23.04
C LEU A 485 31.76 4.33 -22.65
N GLU A 486 32.27 3.24 -22.07
CA GLU A 486 33.68 3.12 -21.71
C GLU A 486 34.59 3.13 -22.93
N LYS A 487 34.22 2.42 -24.01
CA LYS A 487 34.93 2.47 -25.30
C LYS A 487 34.93 3.86 -25.94
N ALA A 488 33.90 4.66 -25.68
CA ALA A 488 33.83 6.07 -26.07
C ALA A 488 34.61 7.01 -25.12
N GLY A 489 35.42 6.46 -24.21
CA GLY A 489 36.25 7.23 -23.28
C GLY A 489 35.49 7.82 -22.09
N LYS A 490 34.26 7.35 -21.81
CA LYS A 490 33.46 7.80 -20.68
C LYS A 490 33.74 6.97 -19.44
N LYS A 491 33.70 7.59 -18.27
CA LYS A 491 33.71 6.86 -16.99
C LYS A 491 32.28 6.44 -16.66
N VAL A 492 32.08 5.18 -16.30
CA VAL A 492 30.75 4.69 -15.89
C VAL A 492 30.88 4.05 -14.52
N ARG A 493 30.02 4.45 -13.57
CA ARG A 493 30.01 3.89 -12.22
C ARG A 493 28.61 3.64 -11.73
N ARG A 494 28.44 2.50 -11.06
CA ARG A 494 27.22 2.17 -10.32
C ARG A 494 27.37 2.50 -8.85
N ILE A 495 26.36 3.13 -8.28
CA ILE A 495 26.21 3.30 -6.83
C ILE A 495 25.07 2.39 -6.37
N VAL A 496 25.42 1.36 -5.60
CA VAL A 496 24.45 0.49 -4.94
C VAL A 496 24.24 1.04 -3.53
N LYS A 497 22.97 1.21 -3.13
CA LYS A 497 22.59 1.53 -1.76
C LYS A 497 22.27 0.27 -0.99
#